data_AF-A0A4R9W3Z1-F1
#
_entry.id   AF-A0A4R9W3Z1-F1
#
_cell.length_a   1.000
_cell.length_b   1.000
_cell.length_c   1.000
_cell.angle_alpha   90.00
_cell.angle_beta   90.00
_cell.angle_gamma   90.00
#
_symmetry.space_group_name_H-M   'P 1'
#
loop_
_entity.id
_entity.type
_entity.pdbx_description
1 polymer ?
#
loop_
_entity_poly.entity_id
_entity_poly.type
_entity_poly.pdbx_seq_one_letter_code
_entity_poly.pdbx_strand_id
1 'polypeptide(L)'
;MTYKNRPFSGEAFSNDLEAAVLQNVKDQLQARFGAIRHPETGEFPTVVVNGRSLDDMRLTIEGSPALLSIVRERMDLQEQQATTFLPSETKTPKAFLSYSFDDRDLAEIIARRLVAEGIETWWAEWEISAGDSLRRKIDEGLGNCTHFIVLLTPNAMKKPWVQQEMDAGLVRKIAGQARFIPLRHGLAAQDLPPLLSGVLSPEVDQSQLDDDLRDLVNDIHGVSRKPPLGAGPTKLSAPVTGYSKTATAIAEIFVRETKQAMFGDPIKDVTELAETIDVSEDDIDDALHELRDLASVSLGRVLVEAALYSEFDKYFMEWVPETDAIRIAADLINDPTMPTDTAQVATRYGWEPRRMNPALAYLLARNLIVDYRVLSHDFISSRVAKTDDTRRFVKSRS
;
A
#
# COMPACT_ATOMS: atom_id res chain seq x y z
N MET A 1 -15.77 17.89 22.43
CA MET A 1 -15.38 17.31 21.13
C MET A 1 -14.41 16.18 21.40
N THR A 2 -14.46 15.10 20.64
CA THR A 2 -13.53 13.97 20.77
C THR A 2 -12.93 13.61 19.41
N TYR A 3 -11.64 13.24 19.36
CA TYR A 3 -10.87 12.80 18.20
C TYR A 3 -10.14 11.50 18.56
N LYS A 4 -10.33 10.44 17.75
CA LYS A 4 -9.87 9.06 18.06
C LYS A 4 -10.21 8.59 19.50
N ASN A 5 -11.47 8.74 19.91
CA ASN A 5 -11.97 8.37 21.25
C ASN A 5 -11.33 9.12 22.44
N ARG A 6 -10.74 10.30 22.22
CA ARG A 6 -10.18 11.18 23.27
C ARG A 6 -10.70 12.61 23.12
N PRO A 7 -10.77 13.46 24.15
CA PRO A 7 -11.16 14.86 24.00
C PRO A 7 -10.30 15.59 22.94
N PHE A 8 -10.94 16.34 22.06
CA PHE A 8 -10.33 17.08 20.96
C PHE A 8 -9.44 18.19 21.49
N SER A 9 -8.22 18.22 20.99
CA SER A 9 -7.23 19.28 21.19
C SER A 9 -6.67 19.62 19.80
N GLY A 10 -6.58 20.92 19.47
CA GLY A 10 -5.99 21.35 18.20
C GLY A 10 -4.54 20.90 18.02
N GLU A 11 -3.83 20.76 19.14
CA GLU A 11 -2.47 20.21 19.19
C GLU A 11 -2.46 18.72 18.82
N ALA A 12 -3.45 17.95 19.29
CA ALA A 12 -3.56 16.51 18.99
C ALA A 12 -3.92 16.25 17.51
N PHE A 13 -4.70 17.13 16.88
CA PHE A 13 -5.04 17.04 15.46
C PHE A 13 -3.84 17.37 14.55
N SER A 14 -3.09 18.43 14.86
CA SER A 14 -1.87 18.79 14.12
C SER A 14 -0.83 17.67 14.16
N ASN A 15 -0.60 17.11 15.36
CA ASN A 15 0.35 16.02 15.56
C ASN A 15 -0.03 14.76 14.76
N ASP A 16 -1.32 14.44 14.67
CA ASP A 16 -1.78 13.26 13.94
C ASP A 16 -1.67 13.45 12.41
N LEU A 17 -1.86 14.68 11.90
CA LEU A 17 -1.66 15.01 10.49
C LEU A 17 -0.17 14.95 10.11
N GLU A 18 0.70 15.54 10.91
CA GLU A 18 2.15 15.49 10.73
C GLU A 18 2.66 14.04 10.75
N ALA A 19 2.15 13.21 11.65
CA ALA A 19 2.48 11.78 11.72
C ALA A 19 2.05 11.02 10.46
N ALA A 20 0.87 11.32 9.90
CA ALA A 20 0.39 10.68 8.67
C ALA A 20 1.21 11.07 7.43
N VAL A 21 1.56 12.34 7.30
CA VAL A 21 2.43 12.84 6.21
C VAL A 21 3.82 12.20 6.32
N LEU A 22 4.40 12.20 7.52
CA LEU A 22 5.70 11.57 7.76
C LEU A 22 5.69 10.09 7.37
N GLN A 23 4.63 9.35 7.72
CA GLN A 23 4.53 7.93 7.37
C GLN A 23 4.44 7.72 5.86
N ASN A 24 3.67 8.54 5.14
CA ASN A 24 3.56 8.45 3.69
C ASN A 24 4.91 8.65 2.98
N VAL A 25 5.68 9.66 3.40
CA VAL A 25 7.00 9.94 2.84
C VAL A 25 7.98 8.79 3.10
N LYS A 26 7.95 8.18 4.30
CA LYS A 26 8.75 6.99 4.61
C LYS A 26 8.43 5.83 3.67
N ASP A 27 7.14 5.55 3.47
CA ASP A 27 6.69 4.44 2.63
C ASP A 27 7.11 4.66 1.16
N GLN A 28 7.01 5.90 0.64
CA GLN A 28 7.44 6.24 -0.72
C GLN A 28 8.96 6.05 -0.93
N LEU A 29 9.79 6.53 0.00
CA LEU A 29 11.24 6.38 -0.09
C LEU A 29 11.66 4.90 -0.01
N GLN A 30 11.03 4.14 0.88
CA GLN A 30 11.28 2.71 1.01
C GLN A 30 10.90 1.95 -0.26
N ALA A 31 9.75 2.26 -0.86
CA ALA A 31 9.31 1.65 -2.10
C ALA A 31 10.23 2.00 -3.29
N ARG A 32 10.61 3.27 -3.43
CA ARG A 32 11.42 3.75 -4.55
C ARG A 32 12.79 3.09 -4.60
N PHE A 33 13.50 3.08 -3.47
CA PHE A 33 14.86 2.53 -3.41
C PHE A 33 14.87 1.01 -3.23
N GLY A 34 13.87 0.44 -2.51
CA GLY A 34 13.71 -1.00 -2.36
C GLY A 34 13.35 -1.72 -3.66
N ALA A 35 12.90 -1.00 -4.70
CA ALA A 35 12.64 -1.54 -6.04
C ALA A 35 13.88 -1.65 -6.94
N ILE A 36 15.03 -1.07 -6.54
CA ILE A 36 16.27 -1.15 -7.32
C ILE A 36 16.81 -2.59 -7.25
N ARG A 37 17.33 -3.08 -8.37
CA ARG A 37 17.91 -4.42 -8.49
C ARG A 37 19.29 -4.34 -9.12
N HIS A 38 20.23 -5.14 -8.64
CA HIS A 38 21.50 -5.35 -9.33
C HIS A 38 21.25 -6.13 -10.64
N PRO A 39 21.76 -5.66 -11.79
CA PRO A 39 21.40 -6.21 -13.11
C PRO A 39 21.86 -7.66 -13.32
N GLU A 40 22.94 -8.08 -12.67
CA GLU A 40 23.49 -9.43 -12.84
C GLU A 40 23.04 -10.40 -11.75
N THR A 41 22.86 -9.94 -10.51
CA THR A 41 22.63 -10.81 -9.35
C THR A 41 21.19 -10.80 -8.86
N GLY A 42 20.37 -9.83 -9.31
CA GLY A 42 19.01 -9.66 -8.82
C GLY A 42 18.90 -9.17 -7.38
N GLU A 43 20.03 -8.87 -6.71
CA GLU A 43 20.08 -8.37 -5.33
C GLU A 43 19.26 -7.08 -5.19
N PHE A 44 18.56 -6.93 -4.06
CA PHE A 44 17.80 -5.74 -3.70
C PHE A 44 18.32 -5.14 -2.39
N PRO A 45 18.27 -3.81 -2.24
CA PRO A 45 18.81 -3.16 -1.05
C PRO A 45 17.81 -3.25 0.12
N THR A 46 18.33 -3.31 1.33
CA THR A 46 17.53 -3.09 2.55
C THR A 46 17.45 -1.59 2.80
N VAL A 47 16.23 -1.05 2.80
CA VAL A 47 15.99 0.38 2.98
C VAL A 47 15.27 0.63 4.30
N VAL A 48 15.88 1.42 5.17
CA VAL A 48 15.33 1.81 6.47
C VAL A 48 15.19 3.32 6.52
N VAL A 49 13.98 3.80 6.81
CA VAL A 49 13.72 5.24 6.95
C VAL A 49 13.36 5.55 8.40
N ASN A 50 14.28 6.24 9.10
CA ASN A 50 14.13 6.63 10.50
C ASN A 50 13.83 8.14 10.60
N GLY A 51 13.23 8.57 11.72
CA GLY A 51 12.92 9.98 11.97
C GLY A 51 11.53 10.17 12.58
N ARG A 52 11.35 11.25 13.36
CA ARG A 52 10.09 11.58 14.05
C ARG A 52 9.37 12.80 13.47
N SER A 53 10.00 13.50 12.54
CA SER A 53 9.48 14.62 11.74
C SER A 53 10.16 14.61 10.37
N LEU A 54 9.66 15.40 9.41
CA LEU A 54 10.25 15.50 8.08
C LEU A 54 11.69 16.03 8.11
N ASP A 55 11.99 16.94 9.03
CA ASP A 55 13.31 17.58 9.15
C ASP A 55 14.38 16.69 9.81
N ASP A 56 13.98 15.62 10.52
CA ASP A 56 14.88 14.63 11.16
C ASP A 56 14.82 13.26 10.45
N MET A 57 14.40 13.24 9.18
CA MET A 57 14.41 12.00 8.40
C MET A 57 15.84 11.59 8.05
N ARG A 58 16.16 10.33 8.36
CA ARG A 58 17.42 9.69 7.98
C ARG A 58 17.11 8.44 7.19
N LEU A 59 17.73 8.35 6.01
CA LEU A 59 17.66 7.18 5.15
C LEU A 59 18.92 6.34 5.37
N THR A 60 18.74 5.05 5.63
CA THR A 60 19.82 4.06 5.67
C THR A 60 19.58 3.02 4.59
N ILE A 61 20.59 2.77 3.76
CA ILE A 61 20.53 1.77 2.69
C ILE A 61 21.66 0.77 2.87
N GLU A 62 21.31 -0.51 2.96
CA GLU A 62 22.24 -1.62 3.08
C GLU A 62 22.21 -2.51 1.82
N GLY A 63 23.38 -2.99 1.39
CA GLY A 63 23.53 -3.85 0.21
C GLY A 63 24.99 -4.04 -0.20
N SER A 64 25.25 -4.86 -1.21
CA SER A 64 26.61 -5.06 -1.72
C SER A 64 27.23 -3.76 -2.27
N PRO A 65 28.56 -3.60 -2.27
CA PRO A 65 29.20 -2.39 -2.79
C PRO A 65 28.81 -2.04 -4.24
N ALA A 66 28.60 -3.06 -5.08
CA ALA A 66 28.15 -2.89 -6.46
C ALA A 66 26.71 -2.36 -6.52
N LEU A 67 25.79 -2.97 -5.75
CA LEU A 67 24.40 -2.50 -5.67
C LEU A 67 24.30 -1.09 -5.09
N LEU A 68 25.05 -0.77 -4.03
CA LEU A 68 25.05 0.57 -3.44
C LEU A 68 25.54 1.64 -4.42
N SER A 69 26.46 1.31 -5.33
CA SER A 69 26.91 2.21 -6.39
C SER A 69 25.76 2.54 -7.36
N ILE A 70 24.99 1.52 -7.78
CA ILE A 70 23.81 1.69 -8.64
C ILE A 70 22.73 2.52 -7.94
N VAL A 71 22.50 2.29 -6.64
CA VAL A 71 21.53 3.06 -5.87
C VAL A 71 21.95 4.54 -5.80
N ARG A 72 23.24 4.82 -5.56
CA ARG A 72 23.77 6.20 -5.55
C ARG A 72 23.55 6.91 -6.89
N GLU A 73 23.78 6.25 -8.01
CA GLU A 73 23.56 6.83 -9.35
C GLU A 73 22.11 7.23 -9.63
N ARG A 74 21.15 6.62 -8.92
CA ARG A 74 19.71 6.93 -9.04
C ARG A 74 19.20 7.95 -8.01
N MET A 75 20.08 8.49 -7.18
CA MET A 75 19.78 9.50 -6.17
C MET A 75 20.34 10.85 -6.58
N ASP A 76 19.66 11.94 -6.20
CA ASP A 76 20.25 13.26 -6.31
C ASP A 76 21.32 13.51 -5.23
N LEU A 77 22.09 14.59 -5.37
CA LEU A 77 23.21 14.90 -4.48
C LEU A 77 22.78 15.22 -3.03
N GLN A 78 21.59 15.79 -2.83
CA GLN A 78 21.10 16.10 -1.48
C GLN A 78 20.64 14.82 -0.78
N GLU A 79 19.94 13.95 -1.49
CA GLU A 79 19.52 12.64 -1.02
C GLU A 79 20.72 11.75 -0.68
N GLN A 80 21.76 11.75 -1.50
CA GLN A 80 23.00 11.02 -1.21
C GLN A 80 23.67 11.51 0.08
N GLN A 81 23.71 12.82 0.32
CA GLN A 81 24.31 13.40 1.53
C GLN A 81 23.49 13.10 2.79
N ALA A 82 22.17 13.01 2.66
CA ALA A 82 21.26 12.66 3.76
C ALA A 82 21.15 11.14 4.01
N THR A 83 21.80 10.31 3.19
CA THR A 83 21.70 8.84 3.25
C THR A 83 22.95 8.19 3.83
N THR A 84 22.76 7.31 4.79
CA THR A 84 23.81 6.43 5.31
C THR A 84 23.85 5.14 4.49
N PHE A 85 24.96 4.88 3.81
CA PHE A 85 25.18 3.65 3.05
C PHE A 85 25.98 2.66 3.89
N LEU A 86 25.40 1.50 4.16
CA LEU A 86 26.04 0.42 4.91
C LEU A 86 26.36 -0.72 3.94
N PRO A 87 27.62 -0.89 3.51
CA PRO A 87 27.98 -2.05 2.71
C PRO A 87 27.70 -3.32 3.53
N SER A 88 26.78 -4.14 3.04
CA SER A 88 26.59 -5.50 3.52
C SER A 88 27.58 -6.37 2.79
N GLU A 89 28.41 -7.10 3.51
CA GLU A 89 29.12 -8.23 2.91
C GLU A 89 28.06 -9.27 2.55
N THR A 90 27.66 -9.30 1.28
CA THR A 90 27.04 -10.49 0.70
C THR A 90 28.07 -11.60 0.87
N LYS A 91 27.97 -12.38 1.95
CA LYS A 91 28.73 -13.61 2.06
C LYS A 91 28.24 -14.48 0.91
N THR A 92 29.10 -14.67 -0.08
CA THR A 92 28.91 -15.62 -1.17
C THR A 92 28.34 -16.90 -0.55
N PRO A 93 27.14 -17.36 -0.96
CA PRO A 93 26.58 -18.56 -0.39
C PRO A 93 27.57 -19.71 -0.55
N LYS A 94 27.84 -20.39 0.56
CA LYS A 94 28.70 -21.58 0.60
C LYS A 94 27.78 -22.80 0.68
N ALA A 95 27.74 -23.62 -0.36
CA ALA A 95 26.92 -24.82 -0.42
C ALA A 95 27.78 -26.07 -0.23
N PHE A 96 27.42 -26.92 0.71
CA PHE A 96 28.00 -28.26 0.81
C PHE A 96 27.06 -29.24 0.10
N LEU A 97 27.54 -29.92 -0.94
CA LEU A 97 26.75 -30.89 -1.70
C LEU A 97 27.10 -32.33 -1.28
N SER A 98 26.19 -32.94 -0.51
CA SER A 98 26.25 -34.35 -0.13
C SER A 98 25.49 -35.21 -1.14
N TYR A 99 26.10 -36.30 -1.61
CA TYR A 99 25.52 -37.21 -2.60
C TYR A 99 26.00 -38.65 -2.36
N SER A 100 25.27 -39.63 -2.90
CA SER A 100 25.76 -41.01 -2.99
C SER A 100 26.67 -41.15 -4.21
N PHE A 101 27.73 -41.95 -4.12
CA PHE A 101 28.63 -42.21 -5.25
C PHE A 101 27.89 -42.68 -6.52
N ASP A 102 26.80 -43.44 -6.36
CA ASP A 102 25.96 -43.92 -7.46
C ASP A 102 25.25 -42.77 -8.23
N ASP A 103 25.17 -41.58 -7.63
CA ASP A 103 24.51 -40.38 -8.18
C ASP A 103 25.51 -39.29 -8.58
N ARG A 104 26.79 -39.66 -8.74
CA ARG A 104 27.91 -38.72 -8.99
C ARG A 104 27.68 -37.83 -10.21
N ASP A 105 27.21 -38.39 -11.32
CA ASP A 105 27.11 -37.65 -12.57
C ASP A 105 26.05 -36.53 -12.47
N LEU A 106 24.93 -36.78 -11.77
CA LEU A 106 23.94 -35.75 -11.47
C LEU A 106 24.49 -34.72 -10.46
N ALA A 107 25.20 -35.17 -9.43
CA ALA A 107 25.83 -34.29 -8.46
C ALA A 107 26.86 -33.35 -9.11
N GLU A 108 27.61 -33.80 -10.11
CA GLU A 108 28.54 -32.97 -10.88
C GLU A 108 27.80 -31.85 -11.63
N ILE A 109 26.69 -32.17 -12.30
CA ILE A 109 25.89 -31.17 -13.03
C ILE A 109 25.37 -30.10 -12.06
N ILE A 110 24.82 -30.51 -10.92
CA ILE A 110 24.35 -29.60 -9.86
C ILE A 110 25.50 -28.72 -9.36
N ALA A 111 26.63 -29.32 -8.97
CA ALA A 111 27.78 -28.60 -8.42
C ALA A 111 28.30 -27.54 -9.40
N ARG A 112 28.46 -27.90 -10.68
CA ARG A 112 28.91 -26.97 -11.72
C ARG A 112 27.92 -25.83 -11.93
N ARG A 113 26.62 -26.13 -11.90
CA ARG A 113 25.59 -25.09 -12.04
C ARG A 113 25.62 -24.11 -10.87
N LEU A 114 25.72 -24.60 -9.63
CA LEU A 114 25.83 -23.74 -8.45
C LEU A 114 27.06 -22.82 -8.53
N VAL A 115 28.23 -23.33 -8.92
CA VAL A 115 29.44 -22.52 -9.11
C VAL A 115 29.26 -21.47 -10.20
N ALA A 116 28.65 -21.83 -11.33
CA ALA A 116 28.40 -20.90 -12.43
C ALA A 116 27.50 -19.72 -12.01
N GLU A 117 26.63 -19.93 -11.02
CA GLU A 117 25.67 -18.94 -10.50
C GLU A 117 26.18 -18.26 -9.21
N GLY A 118 27.48 -18.29 -8.97
CA GLY A 118 28.13 -17.55 -7.87
C GLY A 118 27.96 -18.17 -6.48
N ILE A 119 27.74 -19.48 -6.38
CA ILE A 119 27.67 -20.21 -5.11
C ILE A 119 28.97 -21.02 -4.92
N GLU A 120 29.72 -20.73 -3.85
CA GLU A 120 30.93 -21.48 -3.50
C GLU A 120 30.53 -22.89 -3.07
N THR A 121 30.79 -23.88 -3.93
CA THR A 121 30.26 -25.23 -3.74
C THR A 121 31.35 -26.20 -3.33
N TRP A 122 31.22 -26.75 -2.12
CA TRP A 122 32.01 -27.86 -1.64
C TRP A 122 31.44 -29.15 -2.24
N TRP A 123 32.17 -29.75 -3.18
CA TRP A 123 31.88 -31.06 -3.76
C TRP A 123 33.05 -32.01 -3.53
N ALA A 124 32.79 -33.21 -3.04
CA ALA A 124 33.82 -34.12 -2.54
C ALA A 124 34.94 -34.40 -3.55
N GLU A 125 34.62 -34.57 -4.84
CA GLU A 125 35.60 -34.82 -5.91
C GLU A 125 36.53 -33.63 -6.20
N TRP A 126 36.10 -32.40 -5.90
CA TRP A 126 36.95 -31.20 -6.01
C TRP A 126 37.78 -30.97 -4.76
N GLU A 127 37.22 -31.31 -3.61
CA GLU A 127 37.73 -30.86 -2.32
C GLU A 127 38.63 -31.88 -1.65
N ILE A 128 38.49 -33.18 -1.91
CA ILE A 128 39.25 -34.25 -1.25
C ILE A 128 40.31 -34.82 -2.20
N SER A 129 41.57 -34.78 -1.78
CA SER A 129 42.71 -35.35 -2.51
C SER A 129 43.24 -36.63 -1.87
N ALA A 130 44.02 -37.40 -2.64
CA ALA A 130 44.68 -38.60 -2.13
C ALA A 130 45.62 -38.25 -0.96
N GLY A 131 45.44 -38.91 0.18
CA GLY A 131 46.19 -38.66 1.41
C GLY A 131 45.47 -37.76 2.43
N ASP A 132 44.35 -37.13 2.04
CA ASP A 132 43.53 -36.36 2.97
C ASP A 132 42.78 -37.24 3.97
N SER A 133 42.61 -36.72 5.19
CA SER A 133 41.65 -37.30 6.12
C SER A 133 40.24 -36.92 5.69
N LEU A 134 39.48 -37.88 5.14
CA LEU A 134 38.09 -37.67 4.71
C LEU A 134 37.25 -37.01 5.81
N ARG A 135 37.36 -37.51 7.03
CA ARG A 135 36.62 -36.98 8.19
C ARG A 135 36.91 -35.50 8.42
N ARG A 136 38.20 -35.12 8.42
CA ARG A 136 38.61 -33.74 8.66
C ARG A 136 38.12 -32.80 7.56
N LYS A 137 38.22 -33.21 6.28
CA LYS A 137 37.79 -32.40 5.14
C LYS A 137 36.28 -32.21 5.10
N ILE A 138 35.52 -33.26 5.40
CA ILE A 138 34.06 -33.16 5.59
C ILE A 138 33.75 -32.22 6.75
N ASP A 139 34.50 -32.33 7.86
CA ASP A 139 34.28 -31.48 9.03
C ASP A 139 34.52 -29.99 8.73
N GLU A 140 35.56 -29.68 7.96
CA GLU A 140 35.93 -28.34 7.48
C GLU A 140 34.87 -27.79 6.50
N GLY A 141 34.42 -28.60 5.54
CA GLY A 141 33.37 -28.21 4.58
C GLY A 141 32.05 -27.87 5.27
N LEU A 142 31.61 -28.73 6.21
CA LEU A 142 30.37 -28.52 6.96
C LEU A 142 30.44 -27.27 7.86
N GLY A 143 31.58 -27.02 8.51
CA GLY A 143 31.73 -25.88 9.42
C GLY A 143 31.72 -24.52 8.73
N ASN A 144 31.99 -24.47 7.42
CA ASN A 144 32.08 -23.24 6.64
C ASN A 144 30.89 -23.04 5.69
N CYS A 145 29.94 -23.96 5.61
CA CYS A 145 28.82 -23.86 4.68
C CYS A 145 27.68 -22.99 5.27
N THR A 146 26.98 -22.29 4.38
CA THR A 146 25.71 -21.59 4.66
C THR A 146 24.49 -22.44 4.30
N HIS A 147 24.68 -23.38 3.37
CA HIS A 147 23.66 -24.27 2.86
C HIS A 147 24.22 -25.70 2.85
N PHE A 148 23.50 -26.65 3.42
CA PHE A 148 23.82 -28.06 3.34
C PHE A 148 22.79 -28.76 2.47
N ILE A 149 23.20 -29.13 1.27
CA ILE A 149 22.36 -29.75 0.25
C ILE A 149 22.63 -31.25 0.28
N VAL A 150 21.56 -32.05 0.39
CA VAL A 150 21.63 -33.50 0.31
C VAL A 150 20.86 -33.97 -0.90
N LEU A 151 21.55 -34.58 -1.87
CA LEU A 151 20.92 -35.22 -3.02
C LEU A 151 20.32 -36.57 -2.60
N LEU A 152 18.99 -36.63 -2.56
CA LEU A 152 18.20 -37.79 -2.18
C LEU A 152 17.59 -38.45 -3.42
N THR A 153 18.17 -39.59 -3.78
CA THR A 153 17.71 -40.47 -4.86
C THR A 153 17.23 -41.81 -4.27
N PRO A 154 16.53 -42.67 -5.03
CA PRO A 154 16.24 -44.04 -4.61
C PRO A 154 17.48 -44.85 -4.19
N ASN A 155 18.67 -44.52 -4.71
CA ASN A 155 19.93 -45.14 -4.33
C ASN A 155 20.46 -44.59 -2.99
N ALA A 156 20.40 -43.27 -2.81
CA ALA A 156 20.79 -42.60 -1.57
C ALA A 156 19.93 -43.06 -0.38
N MET A 157 18.62 -43.26 -0.60
CA MET A 157 17.67 -43.76 0.41
C MET A 157 18.00 -45.15 0.97
N LYS A 158 18.81 -45.95 0.27
CA LYS A 158 19.27 -47.27 0.73
C LYS A 158 20.53 -47.19 1.60
N LYS A 159 21.16 -46.02 1.72
CA LYS A 159 22.40 -45.87 2.49
C LYS A 159 22.08 -45.87 3.99
N PRO A 160 22.90 -46.55 4.82
CA PRO A 160 22.63 -46.69 6.26
C PRO A 160 22.44 -45.35 6.99
N TRP A 161 23.19 -44.31 6.61
CA TRP A 161 23.13 -43.01 7.26
C TRP A 161 21.80 -42.25 7.00
N VAL A 162 21.12 -42.52 5.87
CA VAL A 162 19.81 -41.97 5.54
C VAL A 162 18.71 -42.74 6.28
N GLN A 163 18.83 -44.08 6.32
CA GLN A 163 17.86 -44.95 7.01
C GLN A 163 17.91 -44.84 8.53
N GLN A 164 19.06 -44.47 9.10
CA GLN A 164 19.22 -44.13 10.52
C GLN A 164 18.72 -42.69 10.84
N GLU A 165 17.85 -42.16 9.98
CA GLU A 165 17.13 -40.88 10.07
C GLU A 165 18.00 -39.61 10.07
N MET A 166 19.15 -39.64 9.40
CA MET A 166 20.21 -38.62 9.42
C MET A 166 20.95 -38.60 10.76
N ASP A 167 22.21 -39.07 10.73
CA ASP A 167 23.14 -39.06 11.86
C ASP A 167 22.90 -37.85 12.77
N ALA A 168 22.42 -38.10 13.99
CA ALA A 168 22.05 -37.05 14.93
C ALA A 168 23.21 -36.09 15.22
N GLY A 169 24.46 -36.55 15.04
CA GLY A 169 25.66 -35.71 15.09
C GLY A 169 25.75 -34.72 13.92
N LEU A 170 25.43 -35.17 12.70
CA LEU A 170 25.38 -34.33 11.50
C LEU A 170 24.26 -33.29 11.60
N VAL A 171 23.05 -33.72 11.98
CA VAL A 171 21.90 -32.81 12.17
C VAL A 171 22.20 -31.74 13.22
N ARG A 172 22.76 -32.12 14.38
CA ARG A 172 23.17 -31.17 15.42
C ARG A 172 24.24 -30.20 14.96
N LYS A 173 25.17 -30.66 14.12
CA LYS A 173 26.26 -29.82 13.60
C LYS A 173 25.74 -28.75 12.63
N ILE A 174 24.73 -29.09 11.82
CA ILE A 174 24.13 -28.19 10.83
C ILE A 174 23.08 -27.27 11.47
N ALA A 175 22.37 -27.75 12.50
CA ALA A 175 21.29 -27.01 13.15
C ALA A 175 21.75 -25.63 13.66
N GLY A 176 21.18 -24.58 13.08
CA GLY A 176 21.49 -23.18 13.41
C GLY A 176 22.75 -22.60 12.75
N GLN A 177 23.49 -23.38 11.97
CA GLN A 177 24.69 -22.93 11.24
C GLN A 177 24.46 -22.82 9.73
N ALA A 178 23.75 -23.78 9.15
CA ALA A 178 23.46 -23.81 7.72
C ALA A 178 22.00 -24.21 7.45
N ARG A 179 21.45 -23.72 6.35
CA ARG A 179 20.12 -24.11 5.87
C ARG A 179 20.19 -25.51 5.26
N PHE A 180 19.39 -26.43 5.79
CA PHE A 180 19.28 -27.79 5.27
C PHE A 180 18.36 -27.83 4.04
N ILE A 181 18.84 -28.40 2.93
CA ILE A 181 18.07 -28.56 1.68
C ILE A 181 18.08 -30.05 1.26
N PRO A 182 16.99 -30.79 1.48
CA PRO A 182 16.81 -32.12 0.91
C PRO A 182 16.40 -31.99 -0.57
N LEU A 183 17.34 -32.22 -1.48
CA LEU A 183 17.14 -32.13 -2.93
C LEU A 183 16.79 -33.50 -3.48
N ARG A 184 15.55 -33.71 -3.92
CA ARG A 184 15.05 -35.00 -4.42
C ARG A 184 15.36 -35.18 -5.90
N HIS A 185 15.61 -36.42 -6.32
CA HIS A 185 15.62 -36.81 -7.73
C HIS A 185 14.98 -38.19 -7.90
N GLY A 186 13.90 -38.28 -8.67
CA GLY A 186 13.18 -39.54 -8.92
C GLY A 186 12.60 -40.17 -7.64
N LEU A 187 12.21 -39.35 -6.67
CA LEU A 187 11.71 -39.75 -5.36
C LEU A 187 10.55 -38.83 -4.96
N ALA A 188 9.39 -39.38 -4.61
CA ALA A 188 8.27 -38.56 -4.17
C ALA A 188 8.50 -38.02 -2.75
N ALA A 189 7.98 -36.83 -2.44
CA ALA A 189 8.13 -36.22 -1.12
C ALA A 189 7.59 -37.10 0.03
N GLN A 190 6.55 -37.90 -0.24
CA GLN A 190 5.97 -38.84 0.71
C GLN A 190 6.88 -40.04 1.06
N ASP A 191 7.87 -40.33 0.20
CA ASP A 191 8.81 -41.43 0.40
C ASP A 191 10.03 -41.00 1.24
N LEU A 192 10.08 -39.72 1.65
CA LEU A 192 11.10 -39.21 2.55
C LEU A 192 10.89 -39.74 3.98
N PRO A 193 11.97 -39.89 4.76
CA PRO A 193 11.87 -40.24 6.18
C PRO A 193 11.01 -39.23 6.95
N PRO A 194 10.33 -39.66 8.04
CA PRO A 194 9.44 -38.78 8.82
C PRO A 194 10.08 -37.45 9.25
N LEU A 195 11.37 -37.45 9.61
CA LEU A 195 12.09 -36.23 10.01
C LEU A 195 12.25 -35.20 8.89
N LEU A 196 12.13 -35.62 7.62
CA LEU A 196 12.24 -34.75 6.44
C LEU A 196 10.87 -34.36 5.86
N SER A 197 9.78 -35.01 6.29
CA SER A 197 8.42 -34.79 5.77
C SER A 197 7.89 -33.36 5.98
N GLY A 198 8.36 -32.67 7.02
CA GLY A 198 7.99 -31.28 7.33
C GLY A 198 8.89 -30.21 6.68
N VAL A 199 9.91 -30.62 5.90
CA VAL A 199 10.85 -29.71 5.24
C VAL A 199 10.49 -29.60 3.77
N LEU A 200 10.49 -28.37 3.23
CA LEU A 200 10.36 -28.18 1.79
C LEU A 200 11.53 -28.87 1.07
N SER A 201 11.21 -29.84 0.21
CA SER A 201 12.17 -30.65 -0.52
C SER A 201 12.01 -30.44 -2.04
N PRO A 202 12.81 -29.55 -2.65
CA PRO A 202 12.81 -29.35 -4.09
C PRO A 202 13.12 -30.65 -4.83
N GLU A 203 12.56 -30.82 -6.02
CA GLU A 203 12.91 -31.93 -6.92
C GLU A 203 13.70 -31.39 -8.10
N VAL A 204 14.68 -32.16 -8.56
CA VAL A 204 15.35 -31.96 -9.84
C VAL A 204 14.99 -33.13 -10.74
N ASP A 205 14.27 -32.87 -11.81
CA ASP A 205 13.94 -33.86 -12.84
C ASP A 205 14.85 -33.67 -14.06
N GLN A 206 15.20 -34.77 -14.73
CA GLN A 206 15.95 -34.71 -15.99
C GLN A 206 15.18 -33.96 -17.09
N SER A 207 13.85 -33.99 -17.07
CA SER A 207 13.03 -33.34 -18.09
C SER A 207 13.01 -31.80 -17.98
N GLN A 208 13.25 -31.25 -16.77
CA GLN A 208 13.14 -29.82 -16.44
C GLN A 208 14.36 -29.30 -15.66
N LEU A 209 15.50 -29.98 -15.81
CA LEU A 209 16.68 -29.78 -14.97
C LEU A 209 17.16 -28.32 -14.91
N ASP A 210 17.12 -27.59 -16.02
CA ASP A 210 17.55 -26.19 -16.06
C ASP A 210 16.66 -25.27 -15.22
N ASP A 211 15.34 -25.47 -15.27
CA ASP A 211 14.37 -24.67 -14.51
C ASP A 211 14.44 -25.02 -13.02
N ASP A 212 14.52 -26.32 -12.69
CA ASP A 212 14.64 -26.80 -11.31
C ASP A 212 15.94 -26.29 -10.64
N LEU A 213 17.05 -26.31 -11.37
CA LEU A 213 18.33 -25.78 -10.87
C LEU A 213 18.30 -24.26 -10.72
N ARG A 214 17.65 -23.55 -11.64
CA ARG A 214 17.46 -22.10 -11.52
C ARG A 214 16.65 -21.76 -10.27
N ASP A 215 15.61 -22.52 -9.99
CA ASP A 215 14.78 -22.38 -8.79
C ASP A 215 15.56 -22.66 -7.51
N LEU A 216 16.38 -23.71 -7.50
CA LEU A 216 17.29 -24.02 -6.38
C LEU A 216 18.29 -22.88 -6.13
N VAL A 217 18.89 -22.34 -7.19
CA VAL A 217 19.82 -21.20 -7.13
C VAL A 217 19.14 -19.97 -6.55
N ASN A 218 17.92 -19.65 -7.02
CA ASN A 218 17.11 -18.55 -6.49
C ASN A 218 16.84 -18.74 -4.99
N ASP A 219 16.52 -19.95 -4.55
CA ASP A 219 16.24 -20.26 -3.15
C ASP A 219 17.50 -20.12 -2.25
N ILE A 220 18.68 -20.47 -2.77
CA ILE A 220 19.97 -20.32 -2.08
C ILE A 220 20.37 -18.84 -1.95
N HIS A 221 20.13 -18.04 -2.99
CA HIS A 221 20.34 -16.58 -2.96
C HIS A 221 19.23 -15.81 -2.21
N GLY A 222 18.17 -16.50 -1.77
CA GLY A 222 17.07 -15.87 -1.03
C GLY A 222 16.16 -15.00 -1.90
N VAL A 223 16.13 -15.21 -3.22
CA VAL A 223 15.27 -14.50 -4.15
C VAL A 223 13.81 -14.90 -3.87
N SER A 224 13.03 -13.97 -3.32
CA SER A 224 11.64 -14.25 -2.97
C SER A 224 10.79 -14.44 -4.24
N ARG A 225 10.06 -15.56 -4.29
CA ARG A 225 9.04 -15.84 -5.32
C ARG A 225 7.70 -15.17 -5.03
N LYS A 226 7.59 -14.41 -3.92
CA LYS A 226 6.35 -13.71 -3.58
C LYS A 226 6.09 -12.68 -4.69
N PRO A 227 4.99 -12.78 -5.44
CA PRO A 227 4.66 -11.76 -6.43
C PRO A 227 4.60 -10.41 -5.72
N PRO A 228 5.01 -9.32 -6.40
CA PRO A 228 4.88 -7.98 -5.82
C PRO A 228 3.44 -7.84 -5.34
N LEU A 229 3.26 -7.31 -4.13
CA LEU A 229 1.94 -6.96 -3.64
C LEU A 229 1.30 -6.11 -4.75
N GLY A 230 0.21 -6.61 -5.33
CA GLY A 230 -0.59 -5.80 -6.23
C GLY A 230 -0.93 -4.51 -5.50
N ALA A 231 -0.99 -3.39 -6.22
CA ALA A 231 -1.60 -2.20 -5.64
C ALA A 231 -2.95 -2.66 -5.07
N GLY A 232 -3.13 -2.53 -3.74
CA GLY A 232 -4.45 -2.75 -3.15
C GLY A 232 -5.47 -1.97 -3.98
N PRO A 233 -6.73 -2.44 -4.06
CA PRO A 233 -7.73 -1.83 -4.95
C PRO A 233 -7.59 -0.33 -4.82
N THR A 234 -7.34 0.35 -5.95
CA THR A 234 -7.22 1.80 -6.01
C THR A 234 -8.53 2.37 -5.53
N LYS A 235 -8.71 2.42 -4.20
CA LYS A 235 -9.72 3.20 -3.54
C LYS A 235 -9.26 4.59 -3.87
N LEU A 236 -9.95 5.18 -4.85
CA LEU A 236 -9.93 6.59 -5.17
C LEU A 236 -9.61 7.35 -3.90
N SER A 237 -8.56 8.16 -3.95
CA SER A 237 -8.20 9.09 -2.88
C SER A 237 -9.34 10.09 -2.73
N ALA A 238 -10.42 9.66 -2.09
CA ALA A 238 -11.55 10.49 -1.79
C ALA A 238 -11.05 11.61 -0.87
N PRO A 239 -11.51 12.85 -1.09
CA PRO A 239 -11.16 13.96 -0.23
C PRO A 239 -11.53 13.64 1.23
N VAL A 240 -10.72 14.09 2.17
CA VAL A 240 -11.03 13.93 3.60
C VAL A 240 -12.12 14.93 3.96
N THR A 241 -13.37 14.45 4.03
CA THR A 241 -14.57 15.30 4.23
C THR A 241 -15.06 15.36 5.68
N GLY A 242 -14.49 14.55 6.57
CA GLY A 242 -14.98 14.35 7.94
C GLY A 242 -16.05 13.25 8.07
N TYR A 243 -16.48 12.66 6.96
CA TYR A 243 -17.39 11.52 6.88
C TYR A 243 -16.64 10.24 6.49
N SER A 244 -17.27 9.07 6.63
CA SER A 244 -16.72 7.81 6.13
C SER A 244 -16.50 7.84 4.61
N LYS A 245 -15.70 6.88 4.12
CA LYS A 245 -15.42 6.76 2.68
C LYS A 245 -16.69 6.49 1.87
N THR A 246 -17.58 5.66 2.41
CA THR A 246 -18.87 5.35 1.77
C THR A 246 -19.78 6.57 1.76
N ALA A 247 -19.91 7.29 2.89
CA ALA A 247 -20.69 8.53 2.93
C ALA A 247 -20.15 9.61 1.98
N THR A 248 -18.82 9.72 1.87
CA THR A 248 -18.16 10.63 0.93
C THR A 248 -18.45 10.24 -0.53
N ALA A 249 -18.42 8.94 -0.85
CA ALA A 249 -18.74 8.44 -2.19
C ALA A 249 -20.22 8.68 -2.55
N ILE A 250 -21.14 8.47 -1.60
CA ILE A 250 -22.56 8.82 -1.78
C ILE A 250 -22.69 10.31 -2.11
N ALA A 251 -22.09 11.19 -1.30
CA ALA A 251 -22.14 12.63 -1.52
C ALA A 251 -21.53 13.04 -2.87
N GLU A 252 -20.43 12.41 -3.30
CA GLU A 252 -19.81 12.66 -4.61
C GLU A 252 -20.78 12.35 -5.76
N ILE A 253 -21.48 11.22 -5.70
CA ILE A 253 -22.47 10.83 -6.72
C ILE A 253 -23.54 11.93 -6.85
N PHE A 254 -24.15 12.35 -5.74
CA PHE A 254 -25.16 13.41 -5.77
C PHE A 254 -24.60 14.73 -6.29
N VAL A 255 -23.41 15.14 -5.84
CA VAL A 255 -22.76 16.39 -6.27
C VAL A 255 -22.48 16.40 -7.78
N ARG A 256 -22.07 15.27 -8.35
CA ARG A 256 -21.74 15.16 -9.78
C ARG A 256 -22.97 15.05 -10.67
N GLU A 257 -24.04 14.42 -10.20
CA GLU A 257 -25.23 14.15 -11.01
C GLU A 257 -26.33 15.22 -10.92
N THR A 258 -26.34 16.02 -9.85
CA THR A 258 -27.33 17.08 -9.66
C THR A 258 -27.25 18.16 -10.73
N LYS A 259 -28.41 18.59 -11.23
CA LYS A 259 -28.51 19.68 -12.22
C LYS A 259 -28.66 21.03 -11.55
N GLN A 260 -29.38 21.08 -10.44
CA GLN A 260 -29.74 22.34 -9.80
C GLN A 260 -29.38 22.38 -8.31
N ALA A 261 -28.91 21.28 -7.70
CA ALA A 261 -28.54 21.25 -6.29
C ALA A 261 -29.73 21.57 -5.35
N MET A 262 -30.91 21.06 -5.69
CA MET A 262 -32.16 21.27 -4.95
C MET A 262 -32.51 20.04 -4.09
N PHE A 263 -33.49 20.22 -3.20
CA PHE A 263 -34.05 19.11 -2.44
C PHE A 263 -34.52 17.98 -3.40
N GLY A 264 -34.02 16.77 -3.16
CA GLY A 264 -34.38 15.59 -3.94
C GLY A 264 -33.90 15.61 -5.39
N ASP A 265 -32.91 16.44 -5.76
CA ASP A 265 -32.32 16.44 -7.11
C ASP A 265 -30.85 16.00 -7.06
N PRO A 266 -30.46 14.78 -7.49
CA PRO A 266 -31.32 13.68 -7.96
C PRO A 266 -31.95 12.87 -6.81
N ILE A 267 -32.88 11.98 -7.16
CA ILE A 267 -33.35 10.89 -6.29
C ILE A 267 -32.65 9.60 -6.73
N LYS A 268 -32.08 8.86 -5.79
CA LYS A 268 -31.40 7.57 -6.05
C LYS A 268 -32.00 6.47 -5.20
N ASP A 269 -32.02 5.24 -5.72
CA ASP A 269 -32.40 4.05 -4.95
C ASP A 269 -31.18 3.54 -4.14
N VAL A 270 -31.40 3.03 -2.94
CA VAL A 270 -30.34 2.53 -2.05
C VAL A 270 -29.54 1.40 -2.72
N THR A 271 -30.24 0.46 -3.38
CA THR A 271 -29.60 -0.65 -4.11
C THR A 271 -28.73 -0.14 -5.26
N GLU A 272 -29.16 0.89 -6.00
CA GLU A 272 -28.37 1.49 -7.08
C GLU A 272 -27.06 2.11 -6.54
N LEU A 273 -27.13 2.77 -5.37
CA LEU A 273 -25.95 3.33 -4.72
C LEU A 273 -24.98 2.24 -4.24
N ALA A 274 -25.50 1.15 -3.67
CA ALA A 274 -24.70 0.01 -3.23
C ALA A 274 -23.93 -0.62 -4.40
N GLU A 275 -24.60 -0.85 -5.53
CA GLU A 275 -24.00 -1.39 -6.76
C GLU A 275 -22.95 -0.43 -7.34
N THR A 276 -23.23 0.88 -7.36
CA THR A 276 -22.34 1.89 -7.95
C THR A 276 -21.05 2.05 -7.14
N ILE A 277 -21.15 1.96 -5.81
CA ILE A 277 -20.01 2.14 -4.89
C ILE A 277 -19.28 0.81 -4.62
N ASP A 278 -19.86 -0.33 -5.04
CA ASP A 278 -19.36 -1.69 -4.80
C ASP A 278 -19.23 -2.00 -3.28
N VAL A 279 -20.33 -1.78 -2.56
CA VAL A 279 -20.46 -2.03 -1.10
C VAL A 279 -21.80 -2.70 -0.80
N SER A 280 -21.98 -3.19 0.44
CA SER A 280 -23.26 -3.77 0.85
C SER A 280 -24.34 -2.70 1.09
N GLU A 281 -25.62 -3.08 1.03
CA GLU A 281 -26.71 -2.15 1.39
C GLU A 281 -26.63 -1.72 2.86
N ASP A 282 -26.17 -2.59 3.76
CA ASP A 282 -25.93 -2.26 5.18
C ASP A 282 -24.88 -1.14 5.32
N ASP A 283 -23.81 -1.16 4.51
CA ASP A 283 -22.79 -0.10 4.50
C ASP A 283 -23.36 1.24 3.96
N ILE A 284 -24.32 1.19 3.05
CA ILE A 284 -25.04 2.38 2.56
C ILE A 284 -25.93 2.94 3.66
N ASP A 285 -26.66 2.10 4.38
CA ASP A 285 -27.53 2.52 5.48
C ASP A 285 -26.72 3.18 6.61
N ASP A 286 -25.58 2.60 7.00
CA ASP A 286 -24.66 3.19 7.97
C ASP A 286 -24.13 4.55 7.50
N ALA A 287 -23.76 4.66 6.22
CA ALA A 287 -23.29 5.91 5.64
C ALA A 287 -24.39 6.98 5.55
N LEU A 288 -25.63 6.59 5.23
CA LEU A 288 -26.78 7.49 5.24
C LEU A 288 -27.16 7.94 6.65
N HIS A 289 -26.88 7.11 7.66
CA HIS A 289 -27.04 7.50 9.07
C HIS A 289 -26.04 8.61 9.49
N GLU A 290 -24.83 8.61 8.93
CA GLU A 290 -23.87 9.72 9.08
C GLU A 290 -24.38 11.01 8.39
N LEU A 291 -25.05 10.86 7.25
CA LEU A 291 -25.59 11.96 6.43
C LEU A 291 -27.02 12.38 6.82
N ARG A 292 -27.58 11.92 7.95
CA ARG A 292 -29.00 12.12 8.31
C ARG A 292 -29.51 13.57 8.36
N ASP A 293 -28.61 14.54 8.54
CA ASP A 293 -28.95 15.98 8.55
C ASP A 293 -28.94 16.58 7.12
N LEU A 294 -28.44 15.82 6.15
CA LEU A 294 -28.20 16.22 4.76
C LEU A 294 -28.93 15.32 3.75
N ALA A 295 -29.42 14.15 4.17
CA ALA A 295 -30.14 13.20 3.36
C ALA A 295 -31.17 12.44 4.21
N SER A 296 -32.27 12.06 3.59
CA SER A 296 -33.33 11.25 4.19
C SER A 296 -33.69 10.08 3.28
N VAL A 297 -34.14 8.98 3.87
CA VAL A 297 -34.56 7.79 3.13
C VAL A 297 -36.08 7.63 3.23
N SER A 298 -36.75 7.46 2.10
CA SER A 298 -38.17 7.18 2.04
C SER A 298 -38.46 6.12 0.99
N LEU A 299 -39.08 5.00 1.39
CA LEU A 299 -39.42 3.88 0.49
C LEU A 299 -38.22 3.37 -0.33
N GLY A 300 -37.04 3.25 0.30
CA GLY A 300 -35.80 2.80 -0.36
C GLY A 300 -35.14 3.85 -1.26
N ARG A 301 -35.66 5.07 -1.29
CA ARG A 301 -35.10 6.19 -2.06
C ARG A 301 -34.43 7.20 -1.16
N VAL A 302 -33.25 7.64 -1.57
CA VAL A 302 -32.47 8.67 -0.91
C VAL A 302 -32.86 10.03 -1.49
N LEU A 303 -33.36 10.92 -0.64
CA LEU A 303 -33.66 12.32 -0.93
C LEU A 303 -32.65 13.21 -0.20
N VAL A 304 -31.85 13.94 -0.95
CA VAL A 304 -30.83 14.84 -0.40
C VAL A 304 -31.36 16.25 -0.21
N GLU A 305 -30.90 16.90 0.86
CA GLU A 305 -31.18 18.30 1.14
C GLU A 305 -30.24 19.22 0.33
N ALA A 306 -30.69 20.44 0.04
CA ALA A 306 -29.83 21.44 -0.64
C ALA A 306 -28.55 21.75 0.17
N ALA A 307 -28.60 21.54 1.49
CA ALA A 307 -27.47 21.68 2.40
C ALA A 307 -26.33 20.68 2.10
N LEU A 308 -26.62 19.51 1.53
CA LEU A 308 -25.60 18.53 1.14
C LEU A 308 -24.61 19.15 0.16
N TYR A 309 -25.11 19.85 -0.85
CA TYR A 309 -24.29 20.52 -1.85
C TYR A 309 -23.49 21.68 -1.27
N SER A 310 -24.07 22.41 -0.32
CA SER A 310 -23.34 23.44 0.42
C SER A 310 -22.14 22.86 1.20
N GLU A 311 -22.24 21.62 1.68
CA GLU A 311 -21.19 20.98 2.46
C GLU A 311 -20.12 20.34 1.57
N PHE A 312 -20.53 19.67 0.48
CA PHE A 312 -19.65 18.80 -0.30
C PHE A 312 -19.13 19.38 -1.62
N ASP A 313 -19.77 20.41 -2.20
CA ASP A 313 -19.30 20.98 -3.47
C ASP A 313 -17.84 21.44 -3.42
N LYS A 314 -17.39 21.97 -2.27
CA LYS A 314 -16.01 22.42 -2.07
C LYS A 314 -14.94 21.34 -2.30
N TYR A 315 -15.33 20.07 -2.27
CA TYR A 315 -14.42 18.94 -2.46
C TYR A 315 -14.40 18.39 -3.88
N PHE A 316 -15.47 18.61 -4.66
CA PHE A 316 -15.66 17.96 -5.97
C PHE A 316 -15.87 18.94 -7.13
N MET A 317 -16.16 20.21 -6.82
CA MET A 317 -16.42 21.28 -7.77
C MET A 317 -15.31 22.35 -7.70
N GLU A 318 -15.21 23.17 -8.74
CA GLU A 318 -14.22 24.26 -8.81
C GLU A 318 -14.59 25.48 -7.94
N TRP A 319 -15.82 25.52 -7.42
CA TRP A 319 -16.31 26.60 -6.56
C TRP A 319 -16.48 26.15 -5.11
N VAL A 320 -16.43 27.12 -4.20
CA VAL A 320 -16.63 26.90 -2.77
C VAL A 320 -17.89 27.66 -2.35
N PRO A 321 -18.99 26.96 -2.00
CA PRO A 321 -20.27 27.60 -1.67
C PRO A 321 -20.16 28.64 -0.56
N GLU A 322 -19.31 28.43 0.43
CA GLU A 322 -19.06 29.37 1.53
C GLU A 322 -18.46 30.69 1.03
N THR A 323 -17.49 30.64 0.11
CA THR A 323 -16.88 31.84 -0.47
C THR A 323 -17.89 32.61 -1.32
N ASP A 324 -18.68 31.89 -2.12
CA ASP A 324 -19.74 32.49 -2.94
C ASP A 324 -20.84 33.12 -2.06
N ALA A 325 -21.22 32.47 -0.97
CA ALA A 325 -22.17 32.99 0.01
C ALA A 325 -21.67 34.26 0.71
N ILE A 326 -20.39 34.29 1.13
CA ILE A 326 -19.78 35.48 1.72
C ILE A 326 -19.78 36.64 0.72
N ARG A 327 -19.50 36.37 -0.56
CA ARG A 327 -19.53 37.39 -1.62
C ARG A 327 -20.92 37.98 -1.79
N ILE A 328 -21.95 37.14 -1.90
CA ILE A 328 -23.35 37.60 -1.95
C ILE A 328 -23.67 38.45 -0.71
N ALA A 329 -23.35 37.97 0.49
CA ALA A 329 -23.64 38.67 1.73
C ALA A 329 -22.94 40.03 1.82
N ALA A 330 -21.69 40.13 1.38
CA ALA A 330 -20.93 41.37 1.35
C ALA A 330 -21.54 42.39 0.38
N ASP A 331 -21.89 41.94 -0.83
CA ASP A 331 -22.49 42.81 -1.86
C ASP A 331 -23.88 43.31 -1.43
N LEU A 332 -24.70 42.49 -0.76
CA LEU A 332 -25.98 42.94 -0.17
C LEU A 332 -25.84 44.05 0.88
N ILE A 333 -24.68 44.14 1.55
CA ILE A 333 -24.39 45.18 2.55
C ILE A 333 -23.79 46.42 1.89
N ASN A 334 -22.83 46.22 0.98
CA ASN A 334 -21.95 47.27 0.48
C ASN A 334 -22.41 47.90 -0.84
N ASP A 335 -23.22 47.20 -1.64
CA ASP A 335 -23.71 47.70 -2.93
C ASP A 335 -25.23 48.00 -2.88
N PRO A 336 -25.62 49.28 -2.87
CA PRO A 336 -27.03 49.69 -2.95
C PRO A 336 -27.75 49.26 -4.24
N THR A 337 -27.00 48.93 -5.31
CA THR A 337 -27.53 48.51 -6.62
C THR A 337 -27.71 46.99 -6.73
N MET A 338 -27.40 46.24 -5.67
CA MET A 338 -27.54 44.79 -5.64
C MET A 338 -29.02 44.37 -5.85
N PRO A 339 -29.34 43.56 -6.87
CA PRO A 339 -30.70 43.06 -7.09
C PRO A 339 -31.19 42.20 -5.92
N THR A 340 -32.50 42.18 -5.70
CA THR A 340 -33.14 41.30 -4.71
C THR A 340 -33.74 40.03 -5.31
N ASP A 341 -33.95 40.00 -6.63
CA ASP A 341 -34.41 38.83 -7.37
C ASP A 341 -33.24 37.88 -7.65
N THR A 342 -33.39 36.60 -7.28
CA THR A 342 -32.30 35.63 -7.37
C THR A 342 -31.79 35.43 -8.79
N ALA A 343 -32.66 35.43 -9.81
CA ALA A 343 -32.26 35.24 -11.20
C ALA A 343 -31.42 36.44 -11.71
N GLN A 344 -31.77 37.65 -11.29
CA GLN A 344 -30.97 38.84 -11.58
C GLN A 344 -29.62 38.82 -10.86
N VAL A 345 -29.57 38.34 -9.61
CA VAL A 345 -28.31 38.16 -8.88
C VAL A 345 -27.42 37.11 -9.55
N ALA A 346 -28.00 35.99 -9.99
CA ALA A 346 -27.29 34.94 -10.72
C ALA A 346 -26.72 35.46 -12.05
N THR A 347 -27.52 36.20 -12.81
CA THR A 347 -27.10 36.85 -14.06
C THR A 347 -25.93 37.81 -13.82
N ARG A 348 -25.99 38.60 -12.74
CA ARG A 348 -24.94 39.56 -12.38
C ARG A 348 -23.59 38.88 -12.10
N TYR A 349 -23.58 37.71 -11.47
CA TYR A 349 -22.36 36.95 -11.20
C TYR A 349 -21.96 36.00 -12.34
N GLY A 350 -22.83 35.79 -13.34
CA GLY A 350 -22.65 34.77 -14.36
C GLY A 350 -22.70 33.35 -13.78
N TRP A 351 -23.55 33.13 -12.76
CA TRP A 351 -23.67 31.85 -12.08
C TRP A 351 -24.91 31.09 -12.54
N GLU A 352 -24.71 29.84 -12.93
CA GLU A 352 -25.81 28.90 -13.19
C GLU A 352 -26.50 28.50 -11.88
N PRO A 353 -27.78 28.07 -11.94
CA PRO A 353 -28.52 27.57 -10.77
C PRO A 353 -27.75 26.54 -9.94
N ARG A 354 -27.03 25.62 -10.60
CA ARG A 354 -26.17 24.60 -9.98
C ARG A 354 -25.15 25.16 -8.99
N ARG A 355 -24.56 26.32 -9.28
CA ARG A 355 -23.57 26.99 -8.42
C ARG A 355 -24.23 27.96 -7.45
N MET A 356 -25.32 28.60 -7.85
CA MET A 356 -26.06 29.55 -7.02
C MET A 356 -26.74 28.87 -5.82
N ASN A 357 -27.42 27.75 -6.03
CA ASN A 357 -28.24 27.11 -5.00
C ASN A 357 -27.45 26.63 -3.76
N PRO A 358 -26.25 26.03 -3.87
CA PRO A 358 -25.42 25.72 -2.71
C PRO A 358 -25.04 26.95 -1.87
N ALA A 359 -24.75 28.08 -2.52
CA ALA A 359 -24.43 29.33 -1.82
C ALA A 359 -25.67 29.91 -1.11
N LEU A 360 -26.84 29.84 -1.75
CA LEU A 360 -28.11 30.21 -1.10
C LEU A 360 -28.43 29.28 0.08
N ALA A 361 -28.16 27.99 -0.04
CA ALA A 361 -28.42 27.01 1.02
C ALA A 361 -27.54 27.33 2.24
N TYR A 362 -26.27 27.68 2.00
CA TYR A 362 -25.36 28.14 3.04
C TYR A 362 -25.90 29.37 3.80
N LEU A 363 -26.43 30.36 3.08
CA LEU A 363 -26.99 31.60 3.65
C LEU A 363 -28.28 31.34 4.42
N LEU A 364 -29.19 30.53 3.87
CA LEU A 364 -30.47 30.17 4.48
C LEU A 364 -30.28 29.37 5.76
N ALA A 365 -29.40 28.38 5.76
CA ALA A 365 -29.08 27.56 6.95
C ALA A 365 -28.57 28.40 8.13
N ARG A 366 -28.04 29.61 7.86
CA ARG A 366 -27.51 30.55 8.85
C ARG A 366 -28.41 31.77 9.08
N ASN A 367 -29.62 31.79 8.51
CA ASN A 367 -30.59 32.90 8.60
C ASN A 367 -30.01 34.25 8.12
N LEU A 368 -29.08 34.22 7.15
CA LEU A 368 -28.42 35.42 6.62
C LEU A 368 -29.21 36.09 5.50
N ILE A 369 -30.17 35.38 4.93
CA ILE A 369 -31.12 35.93 3.98
C ILE A 369 -32.53 35.48 4.35
N VAL A 370 -33.53 36.28 3.96
CA VAL A 370 -34.93 35.95 4.20
C VAL A 370 -35.36 34.81 3.26
N ASP A 371 -35.92 33.76 3.85
CA ASP A 371 -36.47 32.62 3.12
C ASP A 371 -37.83 32.98 2.51
N TYR A 372 -37.85 33.26 1.20
CA TYR A 372 -39.08 33.44 0.43
C TYR A 372 -39.37 32.15 -0.36
N ARG A 373 -39.88 31.13 0.35
CA ARG A 373 -40.38 29.88 -0.23
C ARG A 373 -41.59 30.14 -1.13
N VAL A 374 -41.29 30.51 -2.36
CA VAL A 374 -42.23 30.54 -3.48
C VAL A 374 -41.80 29.42 -4.43
N LEU A 375 -42.73 28.88 -5.23
CA LEU A 375 -42.42 27.96 -6.33
C LEU A 375 -41.54 28.66 -7.38
N SER A 376 -40.25 28.76 -7.10
CA SER A 376 -39.19 29.13 -8.02
C SER A 376 -38.74 27.85 -8.72
N HIS A 377 -38.66 27.89 -10.06
CA HIS A 377 -38.42 26.68 -10.85
C HIS A 377 -36.95 26.26 -10.85
N ASP A 378 -36.02 27.20 -10.64
CA ASP A 378 -34.57 26.92 -10.79
C ASP A 378 -33.76 27.22 -9.52
N PHE A 379 -34.32 28.00 -8.58
CA PHE A 379 -33.61 28.44 -7.38
C PHE A 379 -34.32 28.05 -6.09
N ILE A 380 -33.57 27.68 -5.06
CA ILE A 380 -34.12 27.32 -3.75
C ILE A 380 -34.74 28.50 -2.98
N SER A 381 -34.41 29.74 -3.38
CA SER A 381 -35.07 30.96 -2.92
C SER A 381 -35.33 31.89 -4.09
N SER A 382 -36.53 32.47 -4.15
CA SER A 382 -36.93 33.44 -5.17
C SER A 382 -36.30 34.82 -4.97
N ARG A 383 -35.87 35.14 -3.75
CA ARG A 383 -35.27 36.43 -3.40
C ARG A 383 -34.07 36.29 -2.48
N VAL A 384 -33.13 37.22 -2.64
CA VAL A 384 -31.94 37.35 -1.81
C VAL A 384 -32.02 38.70 -1.11
N ALA A 385 -32.52 38.70 0.14
CA ALA A 385 -32.64 39.91 0.95
C ALA A 385 -31.95 39.70 2.30
N LYS A 386 -31.11 40.65 2.70
CA LYS A 386 -30.37 40.62 3.98
C LYS A 386 -31.28 40.63 5.21
N THR A 387 -30.81 40.00 6.26
CA THR A 387 -31.34 40.07 7.63
C THR A 387 -30.44 40.95 8.51
N ASP A 388 -30.82 41.16 9.77
CA ASP A 388 -29.98 41.87 10.74
C ASP A 388 -28.64 41.14 10.99
N ASP A 389 -28.62 39.82 10.83
CA ASP A 389 -27.45 38.98 11.05
C ASP A 389 -26.47 38.98 9.89
N THR A 390 -26.90 39.32 8.66
CA THR A 390 -26.01 39.43 7.49
C THR A 390 -24.86 40.39 7.74
N ARG A 391 -25.15 41.55 8.37
CA ARG A 391 -24.12 42.56 8.68
C ARG A 391 -23.09 42.02 9.67
N ARG A 392 -23.52 41.27 10.69
CA ARG A 392 -22.64 40.70 11.71
C ARG A 392 -21.77 39.60 11.13
N PHE A 393 -22.34 38.78 10.25
CA PHE A 393 -21.65 37.71 9.54
C PHE A 393 -20.54 38.24 8.61
N VAL A 394 -20.81 39.29 7.83
CA VAL A 394 -19.78 39.90 6.96
C VAL A 394 -18.64 40.47 7.79
N LYS A 395 -18.93 41.16 8.90
CA LYS A 395 -17.92 41.75 9.79
C LYS A 395 -17.02 40.76 10.51
N SER A 396 -17.50 39.54 10.78
CA SER A 396 -16.70 38.53 11.48
C SER A 396 -15.73 37.77 10.56
N ARG A 397 -15.80 38.01 9.24
CA ARG A 397 -15.05 37.29 8.20
C ARG A 397 -14.32 38.21 7.21
N SER A 398 -14.48 39.52 7.36
CA SER A 398 -13.66 40.59 6.77
C SER A 398 -12.49 40.91 7.68
#